data_AF-A0A2S6QM90-F1
#
_entry.id   AF-A0A2S6QM90-F1
#
_cell.length_a   1.000
_cell.length_b   1.000
_cell.length_c   1.000
_cell.angle_alpha   90.00
_cell.angle_beta   90.00
_cell.angle_gamma   90.00
#
_symmetry.space_group_name_H-M   'P 1'
#
loop_
_entity.id
_entity.type
_entity.pdbx_description
1 polymer ?
#
loop_
_entity_poly.entity_id
_entity_poly.type
_entity_poly.pdbx_seq_one_letter_code
_entity_poly.pdbx_strand_id
1 'polypeptide(L)'
;MAKGTNYVSKTPDVNGFFAYTNEENKIWADLVKRQKEILPGLVCNAYLYGLDVLKLPEDRVPQLKDVDKILQKETQFGVEPVPALISPQRFFELLANRKFPAATFIRTREEFDYLQEPDVFHEIWGHCPMLTNKTYTDFMQKYGELALSLDKKYIWMLQRLFWFTVEFGLIQERGMKKPLIYGAGIASSSGESTYAVNSDAPTRKPFDILDIFRTPYRIDIFQTVYFVVESFEQIYEVVKQDLIPVMDEAQKLGMYAPTFPPKEK
;
A
#
# COMPACT_ATOMS: atom_id res chain seq x y z
N MET A 1 -5.67 -15.94 17.46
CA MET A 1 -4.70 -16.82 16.78
C MET A 1 -4.79 -16.49 15.30
N ALA A 2 -3.71 -16.01 14.67
CA ALA A 2 -3.71 -15.87 13.22
C ALA A 2 -3.85 -17.30 12.66
N LYS A 3 -4.92 -17.57 11.91
CA LYS A 3 -4.96 -18.78 11.08
C LYS A 3 -3.72 -18.72 10.19
N GLY A 4 -2.95 -19.80 10.11
CA GLY A 4 -1.85 -19.88 9.16
C GLY A 4 -2.36 -19.56 7.76
N THR A 5 -1.58 -18.82 6.99
CA THR A 5 -1.95 -18.54 5.60
C THR A 5 -1.94 -19.84 4.79
N ASN A 6 -2.91 -20.01 3.89
CA ASN A 6 -2.90 -21.13 2.94
C ASN A 6 -1.89 -20.90 1.79
N TYR A 7 -1.29 -19.72 1.75
CA TYR A 7 -0.42 -19.28 0.68
C TYR A 7 1.06 -19.47 1.04
N VAL A 8 1.82 -19.94 0.05
CA VAL A 8 3.27 -20.06 0.15
C VAL A 8 3.88 -19.25 -0.98
N SER A 9 4.61 -18.19 -0.61
CA SER A 9 5.44 -17.42 -1.55
C SER A 9 6.33 -18.36 -2.36
N LYS A 10 6.36 -18.19 -3.68
CA LYS A 10 7.26 -18.94 -4.55
C LYS A 10 8.71 -18.57 -4.23
N THR A 11 9.59 -19.56 -4.28
CA THR A 11 11.04 -19.35 -4.21
C THR A 11 11.58 -19.22 -5.62
N PRO A 12 12.47 -18.24 -5.90
CA PRO A 12 13.06 -18.12 -7.21
C PRO A 12 14.06 -19.25 -7.48
N ASP A 13 14.31 -19.54 -8.75
CA ASP A 13 15.43 -20.39 -9.16
C ASP A 13 16.80 -19.67 -9.00
N VAL A 14 17.88 -20.35 -9.39
CA VAL A 14 19.25 -19.81 -9.33
C VAL A 14 19.47 -18.53 -10.15
N ASN A 15 18.57 -18.21 -11.09
CA ASN A 15 18.60 -17.03 -11.95
C ASN A 15 17.59 -15.95 -11.51
N GLY A 16 17.00 -16.10 -10.32
CA GLY A 16 16.01 -15.17 -9.79
C GLY A 16 14.63 -15.28 -10.45
N PHE A 17 14.33 -16.40 -11.14
CA PHE A 17 13.07 -16.59 -11.86
C PHE A 17 12.02 -17.30 -10.99
N PHE A 18 10.81 -16.77 -10.97
CA PHE A 18 9.65 -17.35 -10.30
C PHE A 18 8.77 -18.10 -11.30
N ALA A 19 8.59 -19.40 -11.08
CA ALA A 19 7.75 -20.26 -11.91
C ALA A 19 6.26 -20.09 -11.57
N TYR A 20 5.61 -19.13 -12.20
CA TYR A 20 4.14 -18.99 -12.20
C TYR A 20 3.51 -19.93 -13.24
N THR A 21 2.49 -20.65 -12.82
CA THR A 21 1.69 -21.54 -13.66
C THR A 21 0.81 -20.75 -14.64
N ASN A 22 0.27 -21.45 -15.64
CA ASN A 22 -0.67 -20.84 -16.58
C ASN A 22 -1.92 -20.27 -15.90
N GLU A 23 -2.41 -20.93 -14.83
CA GLU A 23 -3.56 -20.44 -14.08
C GLU A 23 -3.22 -19.16 -13.29
N GLU A 24 -2.07 -19.12 -12.62
CA GLU A 24 -1.61 -17.92 -11.91
C GLU A 24 -1.43 -16.72 -12.86
N ASN A 25 -0.87 -16.96 -14.05
CA ASN A 25 -0.76 -15.93 -15.09
C ASN A 25 -2.12 -15.47 -15.61
N LYS A 26 -3.09 -16.38 -15.74
CA LYS A 26 -4.46 -16.05 -16.14
C LYS A 26 -5.18 -15.21 -15.07
N ILE A 27 -4.99 -15.54 -13.78
CA ILE A 27 -5.53 -14.75 -12.67
C ILE A 27 -4.97 -13.33 -12.70
N TRP A 28 -3.64 -13.18 -12.86
CA TRP A 28 -3.01 -11.88 -13.04
C TRP A 28 -3.62 -11.10 -14.21
N ALA A 29 -3.72 -11.73 -15.38
CA ALA A 29 -4.25 -11.07 -16.57
C ALA A 29 -5.68 -10.56 -16.39
N ASP A 30 -6.54 -11.37 -15.76
CA ASP A 30 -7.92 -10.98 -15.49
C ASP A 30 -8.00 -9.85 -14.45
N LEU A 31 -7.13 -9.84 -13.43
CA LEU A 31 -7.03 -8.76 -12.45
C LEU A 31 -6.55 -7.45 -13.10
N VAL A 32 -5.50 -7.51 -13.93
CA VAL A 32 -4.99 -6.36 -14.69
C VAL A 32 -6.06 -5.80 -15.62
N LYS A 33 -6.73 -6.65 -16.40
CA LYS A 33 -7.80 -6.24 -17.31
C LYS A 33 -8.89 -5.48 -16.56
N ARG A 34 -9.36 -6.04 -15.44
CA ARG A 34 -10.38 -5.40 -14.59
C ARG A 34 -9.91 -4.05 -14.07
N GLN A 35 -8.68 -3.95 -13.55
CA GLN A 35 -8.20 -2.68 -12.99
C GLN A 35 -7.94 -1.62 -14.05
N LYS A 36 -7.50 -2.00 -15.26
CA LYS A 36 -7.36 -1.04 -16.37
C LYS A 36 -8.69 -0.43 -16.82
N GLU A 37 -9.80 -1.14 -16.63
CA GLU A 37 -11.15 -0.61 -16.88
C GLU A 37 -11.63 0.31 -15.75
N ILE A 38 -11.24 0.05 -14.50
CA ILE A 38 -11.74 0.77 -13.31
C ILE A 38 -10.92 2.01 -12.97
N LEU A 39 -9.59 1.91 -12.93
CA LEU A 39 -8.72 2.95 -12.37
C LEU A 39 -8.65 4.26 -13.16
N PRO A 40 -8.85 4.33 -14.49
CA PRO A 40 -8.80 5.61 -15.21
C PRO A 40 -9.73 6.66 -14.62
N GLY A 41 -9.17 7.82 -14.24
CA GLY A 41 -9.90 8.90 -13.60
C GLY A 41 -10.15 8.74 -12.09
N LEU A 42 -9.73 7.62 -11.48
CA LEU A 42 -9.80 7.38 -10.04
C LEU A 42 -8.43 7.50 -9.35
N VAL A 43 -7.34 7.15 -10.03
CA VAL A 43 -5.97 7.20 -9.49
C VAL A 43 -5.25 8.50 -9.83
N CYS A 44 -4.26 8.87 -9.02
CA CYS A 44 -3.45 10.07 -9.21
C CYS A 44 -2.52 9.98 -10.43
N ASN A 45 -2.04 11.12 -10.92
CA ASN A 45 -1.20 11.19 -12.10
C ASN A 45 0.13 10.47 -11.91
N ALA A 46 0.70 10.49 -10.70
CA ALA A 46 1.95 9.78 -10.38
C ALA A 46 1.79 8.25 -10.53
N TYR A 47 0.62 7.71 -10.16
CA TYR A 47 0.33 6.29 -10.32
C TYR A 47 0.22 5.91 -11.80
N LEU A 48 -0.49 6.71 -12.61
CA LEU A 48 -0.62 6.49 -14.06
C LEU A 48 0.75 6.54 -14.76
N TYR A 49 1.58 7.50 -14.39
CA TYR A 49 2.97 7.56 -14.85
C TYR A 49 3.74 6.28 -14.47
N GLY A 50 3.61 5.83 -13.23
CA GLY A 50 4.24 4.59 -12.77
C GLY A 50 3.84 3.36 -13.59
N LEU A 51 2.56 3.23 -13.96
CA LEU A 51 2.11 2.14 -14.84
C LEU A 51 2.77 2.19 -16.23
N ASP A 52 2.88 3.39 -16.83
CA ASP A 52 3.51 3.58 -18.15
C ASP A 52 5.02 3.31 -18.12
N VAL A 53 5.68 3.67 -17.02
CA VAL A 53 7.12 3.45 -16.82
C VAL A 53 7.44 1.98 -16.56
N LEU A 54 6.68 1.32 -15.68
CA LEU A 54 6.91 -0.07 -15.31
C LEU A 54 6.61 -1.04 -16.45
N LYS A 55 5.68 -0.69 -17.36
CA LYS A 55 5.27 -1.52 -18.50
C LYS A 55 4.99 -2.97 -18.08
N LEU A 56 4.23 -3.10 -17.00
CA LEU A 56 3.91 -4.41 -16.43
C LEU A 56 3.23 -5.28 -17.50
N PRO A 57 3.61 -6.57 -17.62
CA PRO A 57 2.96 -7.48 -18.54
C PRO A 57 1.48 -7.63 -18.17
N GLU A 58 0.63 -7.67 -19.19
CA GLU A 58 -0.82 -7.76 -19.01
C GLU A 58 -1.34 -9.20 -19.04
N ASP A 59 -0.50 -10.16 -19.44
CA ASP A 59 -0.87 -11.56 -19.71
C ASP A 59 -0.22 -12.57 -18.74
N ARG A 60 0.65 -12.12 -17.84
CA ARG A 60 1.40 -12.96 -16.89
C ARG A 60 1.91 -12.17 -15.71
N VAL A 61 2.19 -12.85 -14.59
CA VAL A 61 2.82 -12.22 -13.43
C VAL A 61 4.24 -11.73 -13.82
N PRO A 62 4.62 -10.47 -13.53
CA PRO A 62 5.95 -9.96 -13.79
C PRO A 62 7.01 -10.69 -12.96
N GLN A 63 8.21 -10.83 -13.53
CA GLN A 63 9.38 -11.25 -12.76
C GLN A 63 9.88 -10.06 -11.95
N LEU A 64 10.10 -10.27 -10.64
CA LEU A 64 10.49 -9.18 -9.73
C LEU A 64 11.77 -8.48 -10.16
N LYS A 65 12.74 -9.21 -10.72
CA LYS A 65 13.99 -8.63 -11.23
C LYS A 65 13.78 -7.59 -12.33
N ASP A 66 12.73 -7.72 -13.13
CA ASP A 66 12.43 -6.78 -14.20
C ASP A 66 11.80 -5.49 -13.65
N VAL A 67 10.92 -5.64 -12.65
CA VAL A 67 10.32 -4.51 -11.89
C VAL A 67 11.40 -3.78 -11.10
N ASP A 68 12.22 -4.51 -10.34
CA ASP A 68 13.32 -3.98 -9.53
C ASP A 68 14.30 -3.17 -10.39
N LYS A 69 14.70 -3.70 -11.56
CA LYS A 69 15.58 -2.99 -12.49
C LYS A 69 15.04 -1.62 -12.91
N ILE A 70 13.74 -1.51 -13.15
CA ILE A 70 13.12 -0.24 -13.53
C ILE A 70 13.09 0.70 -12.33
N LEU A 71 12.64 0.24 -11.16
CA LEU A 71 12.58 1.06 -9.94
C LEU A 71 13.96 1.58 -9.52
N GLN A 72 15.00 0.75 -9.62
CA GLN A 72 16.38 1.13 -9.31
C GLN A 72 16.87 2.26 -10.23
N LYS A 73 16.46 2.22 -11.50
CA LYS A 73 16.78 3.27 -12.48
C LYS A 73 16.03 4.57 -12.22
N GLU A 74 14.75 4.51 -11.87
CA GLU A 74 13.89 5.69 -11.75
C GLU A 74 14.08 6.41 -10.41
N THR A 75 14.20 5.66 -9.31
CA THR A 75 14.22 6.23 -7.97
C THR A 75 15.31 5.63 -7.08
N GLN A 76 16.12 4.67 -7.54
CA GLN A 76 17.05 3.91 -6.66
C GLN A 76 16.30 3.19 -5.53
N PHE A 77 15.01 2.94 -5.73
CA PHE A 77 14.21 2.06 -4.89
C PHE A 77 14.14 0.69 -5.56
N GLY A 78 13.81 -0.34 -4.81
CA GLY A 78 13.76 -1.70 -5.33
C GLY A 78 12.63 -2.52 -4.74
N VAL A 79 12.54 -3.76 -5.18
CA VAL A 79 11.59 -4.76 -4.66
C VAL A 79 12.35 -6.00 -4.22
N GLU A 80 12.07 -6.48 -3.01
CA GLU A 80 12.66 -7.68 -2.44
C GLU A 80 11.60 -8.77 -2.31
N PRO A 81 11.81 -9.98 -2.84
CA PRO A 81 10.92 -11.10 -2.58
C PRO A 81 10.92 -11.47 -1.09
N VAL A 82 9.73 -11.67 -0.52
CA VAL A 82 9.57 -12.10 0.86
C VAL A 82 8.61 -13.28 1.00
N PRO A 83 8.71 -14.07 2.10
CA PRO A 83 7.63 -14.98 2.50
C PRO A 83 6.30 -14.23 2.65
N ALA A 84 5.19 -14.97 2.64
CA ALA A 84 3.85 -14.39 2.76
C ALA A 84 3.67 -13.50 4.00
N LEU A 85 4.46 -13.72 5.06
CA LEU A 85 4.49 -12.89 6.25
C LEU A 85 5.94 -12.64 6.68
N ILE A 86 6.26 -11.39 7.02
CA ILE A 86 7.54 -10.99 7.62
C ILE A 86 7.30 -10.23 8.94
N SER A 87 8.33 -10.16 9.79
CA SER A 87 8.25 -9.37 11.01
C SER A 87 8.20 -7.87 10.69
N PRO A 88 7.56 -7.04 11.54
CA PRO A 88 7.59 -5.58 11.39
C PRO A 88 9.02 -5.02 11.30
N GLN A 89 9.95 -5.58 12.10
CA GLN A 89 11.35 -5.18 12.05
C GLN A 89 11.96 -5.40 10.66
N ARG A 90 11.77 -6.58 10.06
CA ARG A 90 12.28 -6.86 8.71
C ARG A 90 11.64 -5.96 7.66
N PHE A 91 10.36 -5.67 7.80
CA PHE A 91 9.65 -4.73 6.93
C PHE A 91 10.29 -3.34 6.97
N PHE A 92 10.50 -2.78 8.17
CA PHE A 92 11.12 -1.45 8.31
C PHE A 92 12.58 -1.41 7.86
N GLU A 93 13.36 -2.47 8.11
CA GLU A 93 14.73 -2.61 7.59
C GLU A 93 14.77 -2.57 6.05
N LEU A 94 13.84 -3.24 5.38
CA LEU A 94 13.74 -3.19 3.92
C LEU A 94 13.44 -1.78 3.43
N LEU A 95 12.43 -1.12 4.01
CA LEU A 95 12.08 0.25 3.62
C LEU A 95 13.23 1.23 3.83
N ALA A 96 13.90 1.17 5.00
CA ALA A 96 15.06 2.01 5.31
C ALA A 96 16.22 1.81 4.33
N ASN A 97 16.33 0.63 3.73
CA ASN A 97 17.31 0.29 2.69
C ASN A 97 16.75 0.43 1.26
N ARG A 98 15.68 1.22 1.09
CA ARG A 98 15.03 1.52 -0.20
C ARG A 98 14.54 0.27 -0.95
N LYS A 99 14.02 -0.72 -0.23
CA LYS A 99 13.45 -1.94 -0.80
C LYS A 99 12.02 -2.15 -0.30
N PHE A 100 11.10 -2.39 -1.22
CA PHE A 100 9.73 -2.78 -0.90
C PHE A 100 9.63 -4.31 -0.82
N PRO A 101 9.12 -4.88 0.29
CA PRO A 101 8.87 -6.32 0.35
C PRO A 101 7.70 -6.70 -0.56
N ALA A 102 7.85 -7.74 -1.38
CA ALA A 102 6.75 -8.29 -2.17
C ALA A 102 6.60 -9.80 -1.95
N ALA A 103 5.42 -10.23 -1.50
CA ALA A 103 5.05 -11.63 -1.52
C ALA A 103 4.96 -12.15 -2.98
N THR A 104 5.34 -13.41 -3.19
CA THR A 104 5.51 -14.01 -4.53
C THR A 104 4.51 -15.12 -4.81
N PHE A 105 3.34 -15.05 -4.17
CA PHE A 105 2.17 -15.87 -4.49
C PHE A 105 1.09 -14.97 -5.08
N ILE A 106 0.15 -15.55 -5.83
CA ILE A 106 -1.05 -14.84 -6.29
C ILE A 106 -2.29 -15.51 -5.69
N ARG A 107 -3.34 -14.72 -5.43
CA ARG A 107 -4.62 -15.20 -4.93
C ARG A 107 -5.24 -16.27 -5.83
N THR A 108 -6.13 -17.08 -5.26
CA THR A 108 -6.92 -18.06 -6.01
C THR A 108 -8.08 -17.41 -6.77
N ARG A 109 -8.71 -18.17 -7.66
CA ARG A 109 -9.94 -17.75 -8.36
C ARG A 109 -11.13 -17.57 -7.42
N GLU A 110 -11.17 -18.32 -6.31
CA GLU A 110 -12.21 -18.20 -5.28
C GLU A 110 -12.09 -16.89 -4.48
N GLU A 111 -10.85 -16.41 -4.28
CA GLU A 111 -10.52 -15.17 -3.57
C GLU A 111 -10.26 -14.00 -4.53
N PHE A 112 -10.73 -14.10 -5.78
CA PHE A 112 -10.45 -13.12 -6.84
C PHE A 112 -10.91 -11.70 -6.51
N ASP A 113 -12.04 -11.58 -5.81
CA ASP A 113 -12.63 -10.30 -5.44
C ASP A 113 -12.06 -9.71 -4.15
N TYR A 114 -11.60 -10.56 -3.23
CA TYR A 114 -11.01 -10.12 -1.97
C TYR A 114 -10.12 -11.22 -1.39
N LEU A 115 -8.91 -10.81 -1.00
CA LEU A 115 -7.98 -11.60 -0.22
C LEU A 115 -7.47 -10.73 0.94
N GLN A 116 -7.43 -11.27 2.15
CA GLN A 116 -6.97 -10.54 3.32
C GLN A 116 -5.44 -10.40 3.33
N GLU A 117 -4.72 -11.43 2.91
CA GLU A 117 -3.27 -11.39 2.75
C GLU A 117 -2.85 -10.61 1.49
N PRO A 118 -1.78 -9.80 1.56
CA PRO A 118 -1.25 -9.14 0.38
C PRO A 118 -0.57 -10.18 -0.53
N ASP A 119 -1.05 -10.28 -1.77
CA ASP A 119 -0.48 -11.14 -2.81
C ASP A 119 0.34 -10.31 -3.81
N VAL A 120 1.05 -10.97 -4.72
CA VAL A 120 1.91 -10.32 -5.72
C VAL A 120 1.15 -9.29 -6.57
N PHE A 121 -0.15 -9.44 -6.78
CA PHE A 121 -0.95 -8.44 -7.47
C PHE A 121 -1.07 -7.16 -6.64
N HIS A 122 -1.43 -7.25 -5.36
CA HIS A 122 -1.44 -6.10 -4.46
C HIS A 122 -0.07 -5.41 -4.40
N GLU A 123 1.01 -6.18 -4.25
CA GLU A 123 2.37 -5.62 -4.13
C GLU A 123 2.83 -4.91 -5.41
N ILE A 124 2.66 -5.57 -6.55
CA ILE A 124 3.23 -5.07 -7.81
C ILE A 124 2.28 -4.12 -8.53
N TRP A 125 0.99 -4.41 -8.59
CA TRP A 125 0.03 -3.50 -9.20
C TRP A 125 -0.27 -2.33 -8.27
N GLY A 126 -0.51 -2.59 -6.99
CA GLY A 126 -0.92 -1.56 -6.03
C GLY A 126 0.21 -0.62 -5.61
N HIS A 127 1.36 -1.14 -5.16
CA HIS A 127 2.43 -0.29 -4.60
C HIS A 127 3.45 0.18 -5.64
N CYS A 128 3.93 -0.71 -6.53
CA CYS A 128 5.09 -0.40 -7.35
C CYS A 128 4.94 0.82 -8.28
N PRO A 129 3.78 1.16 -8.86
CA PRO A 129 3.66 2.37 -9.67
C PRO A 129 4.04 3.64 -8.90
N MET A 130 3.64 3.75 -7.64
CA MET A 130 4.01 4.88 -6.77
C MET A 130 5.51 4.91 -6.43
N LEU A 131 6.21 3.78 -6.48
CA LEU A 131 7.66 3.70 -6.25
C LEU A 131 8.49 4.33 -7.40
N THR A 132 7.84 4.76 -8.49
CA THR A 132 8.46 5.60 -9.53
C THR A 132 8.50 7.08 -9.17
N ASN A 133 7.80 7.50 -8.11
CA ASN A 133 7.81 8.88 -7.63
C ASN A 133 8.89 9.10 -6.57
N LYS A 134 9.85 9.99 -6.84
CA LYS A 134 11.00 10.20 -5.94
C LYS A 134 10.58 10.67 -4.54
N THR A 135 9.73 11.68 -4.42
CA THR A 135 9.27 12.19 -3.12
C THR A 135 8.59 11.08 -2.31
N TYR A 136 7.76 10.26 -2.96
CA TYR A 136 7.11 9.12 -2.33
C TYR A 136 8.12 8.07 -1.83
N THR A 137 9.14 7.73 -2.62
CA THR A 137 10.18 6.79 -2.19
C THR A 137 11.06 7.32 -1.06
N ASP A 138 11.33 8.62 -1.03
CA ASP A 138 12.08 9.27 0.05
C ASP A 138 11.25 9.26 1.35
N PHE A 139 9.94 9.47 1.26
CA PHE A 139 9.02 9.23 2.37
C PHE A 139 9.07 7.78 2.87
N MET A 140 8.98 6.79 1.98
CA MET A 140 9.00 5.36 2.35
C MET A 140 10.31 4.98 3.06
N GLN A 141 11.45 5.46 2.56
CA GLN A 141 12.74 5.26 3.21
C GLN A 141 12.75 5.89 4.60
N LYS A 142 12.34 7.16 4.69
CA LYS A 142 12.38 7.90 5.96
C LYS A 142 11.44 7.31 7.00
N TYR A 143 10.28 6.82 6.57
CA TYR A 143 9.34 6.08 7.39
C TYR A 143 10.00 4.82 7.99
N GLY A 144 10.73 4.03 7.18
CA GLY A 144 11.46 2.86 7.66
C GLY A 144 12.54 3.21 8.69
N GLU A 145 13.34 4.25 8.42
CA GLU A 145 14.37 4.75 9.35
C GLU A 145 13.76 5.20 10.69
N LEU A 146 12.66 5.95 10.64
CA LEU A 146 11.95 6.43 11.82
C LEU A 146 11.39 5.26 12.63
N ALA A 147 10.80 4.27 11.97
CA ALA A 147 10.25 3.10 12.66
C ALA A 147 11.32 2.31 13.42
N LEU A 148 12.55 2.25 12.89
CA LEU A 148 13.66 1.56 13.54
C LEU A 148 14.28 2.35 14.70
N SER A 149 14.14 3.67 14.72
CA SER A 149 14.66 4.51 15.80
C SER A 149 13.69 4.65 16.98
N LEU A 150 12.39 4.42 16.74
CA LEU A 150 11.35 4.57 17.76
C LEU A 150 11.23 3.36 18.69
N ASP A 151 10.77 3.66 19.89
CA ASP A 151 10.44 2.67 20.90
C ASP A 151 9.21 1.83 20.49
N LYS A 152 9.16 0.56 20.91
CA LYS A 152 8.12 -0.40 20.47
C LYS A 152 6.69 0.08 20.76
N LYS A 153 6.51 0.91 21.79
CA LYS A 153 5.22 1.49 22.17
C LYS A 153 4.61 2.43 21.13
N TYR A 154 5.39 2.91 20.16
CA TYR A 154 4.93 3.82 19.09
C TYR A 154 4.65 3.11 17.76
N ILE A 155 5.08 1.86 17.59
CA ILE A 155 5.02 1.16 16.29
C ILE A 155 3.59 1.04 15.75
N TRP A 156 2.60 0.86 16.60
CA TRP A 156 1.19 0.79 16.17
C TRP A 156 0.68 2.12 15.59
N MET A 157 1.22 3.25 16.03
CA MET A 157 0.91 4.57 15.45
C MET A 157 1.52 4.70 14.05
N LEU A 158 2.74 4.20 13.85
CA LEU A 158 3.35 4.16 12.52
C LEU A 158 2.63 3.19 11.58
N GLN A 159 2.18 2.02 12.07
CA GLN A 159 1.35 1.11 11.26
C GLN A 159 0.06 1.80 10.79
N ARG A 160 -0.52 2.64 11.65
CA ARG A 160 -1.72 3.40 11.32
C ARG A 160 -1.44 4.55 10.35
N LEU A 161 -0.30 5.22 10.47
CA LEU A 161 0.15 6.19 9.46
C LEU A 161 0.30 5.51 8.11
N PHE A 162 0.97 4.35 8.06
CA PHE A 162 1.13 3.57 6.83
C PHE A 162 -0.22 3.15 6.24
N TRP A 163 -1.16 2.69 7.08
CA TRP A 163 -2.51 2.34 6.68
C TRP A 163 -3.26 3.50 6.02
N PHE A 164 -3.30 4.67 6.66
CA PHE A 164 -4.03 5.82 6.13
C PHE A 164 -3.28 6.62 5.05
N THR A 165 -2.08 6.19 4.67
CA THR A 165 -1.31 6.80 3.58
C THR A 165 -1.01 5.78 2.49
N VAL A 166 -0.02 4.93 2.69
CA VAL A 166 0.48 3.98 1.70
C VAL A 166 -0.59 2.97 1.26
N GLU A 167 -1.48 2.55 2.16
CA GLU A 167 -2.53 1.57 1.83
C GLU A 167 -3.83 2.21 1.35
N PHE A 168 -4.33 3.21 2.09
CA PHE A 168 -5.65 3.81 1.87
C PHE A 168 -5.62 5.34 1.75
N GLY A 169 -4.50 5.89 1.27
CA GLY A 169 -4.35 7.32 1.07
C GLY A 169 -5.03 7.84 -0.21
N LEU A 170 -5.60 9.03 -0.10
CA LEU A 170 -6.10 9.81 -1.23
C LEU A 170 -5.29 11.11 -1.36
N ILE A 171 -5.22 11.68 -2.56
CA ILE A 171 -4.51 12.93 -2.86
C ILE A 171 -5.43 13.91 -3.59
N GLN A 172 -5.45 15.16 -3.14
CA GLN A 172 -6.19 16.24 -3.80
C GLN A 172 -5.31 16.93 -4.83
N GLU A 173 -5.36 16.47 -6.08
CA GLU A 173 -4.64 17.13 -7.17
C GLU A 173 -5.34 18.43 -7.63
N ARG A 174 -4.55 19.40 -8.08
CA ARG A 174 -5.03 20.71 -8.53
C ARG A 174 -5.98 20.56 -9.71
N GLY A 175 -7.16 21.18 -9.59
CA GLY A 175 -8.19 21.18 -10.65
C GLY A 175 -9.10 19.96 -10.64
N MET A 176 -8.86 18.98 -9.77
CA MET A 176 -9.72 17.81 -9.62
C MET A 176 -10.87 18.11 -8.66
N LYS A 177 -12.11 17.73 -9.05
CA LYS A 177 -13.31 17.92 -8.22
C LYS A 177 -13.37 16.98 -7.02
N LYS A 178 -12.73 15.83 -7.13
CA LYS A 178 -12.67 14.78 -6.11
C LYS A 178 -11.20 14.41 -5.88
N PRO A 179 -10.83 13.97 -4.67
CA PRO A 179 -9.49 13.44 -4.44
C PRO A 179 -9.30 12.12 -5.21
N LEU A 180 -8.06 11.86 -5.60
CA LEU A 180 -7.63 10.70 -6.37
C LEU A 180 -6.89 9.69 -5.49
N ILE A 181 -6.81 8.45 -5.95
CA ILE A 181 -6.19 7.34 -5.22
C ILE A 181 -4.67 7.36 -5.42
N TYR A 182 -3.94 7.18 -4.32
CA TYR A 182 -2.54 6.74 -4.37
C TYR A 182 -2.28 5.52 -3.47
N GLY A 183 -3.19 5.21 -2.55
CA GLY A 183 -3.10 4.04 -1.68
C GLY A 183 -3.23 2.72 -2.45
N ALA A 184 -2.33 1.79 -2.18
CA ALA A 184 -2.23 0.51 -2.89
C ALA A 184 -3.37 -0.46 -2.59
N GLY A 185 -3.85 -0.50 -1.34
CA GLY A 185 -5.02 -1.26 -0.94
C GLY A 185 -6.27 -0.87 -1.73
N ILE A 186 -6.39 0.41 -2.06
CA ILE A 186 -7.47 0.91 -2.92
C ILE A 186 -7.20 0.55 -4.38
N ALA A 187 -6.02 0.88 -4.92
CA ALA A 187 -5.69 0.70 -6.34
C ALA A 187 -5.65 -0.77 -6.80
N SER A 188 -5.47 -1.71 -5.87
CA SER A 188 -5.52 -3.15 -6.12
C SER A 188 -6.91 -3.78 -5.88
N SER A 189 -7.86 -3.02 -5.32
CA SER A 189 -9.22 -3.49 -5.00
C SER A 189 -10.26 -2.90 -5.96
N SER A 190 -10.98 -3.76 -6.68
CA SER A 190 -11.98 -3.31 -7.66
C SER A 190 -13.17 -2.61 -7.00
N GLY A 191 -13.63 -3.14 -5.86
CA GLY A 191 -14.75 -2.54 -5.11
C GLY A 191 -14.35 -1.25 -4.42
N GLU A 192 -13.18 -1.24 -3.76
CA GLU A 192 -12.77 -0.10 -2.95
C GLU A 192 -12.33 1.10 -3.80
N SER A 193 -11.76 0.88 -4.99
CA SER A 193 -11.42 1.95 -5.94
C SER A 193 -12.60 2.88 -6.23
N THR A 194 -13.75 2.31 -6.58
CA THR A 194 -14.95 3.12 -6.87
C THR A 194 -15.56 3.68 -5.58
N TYR A 195 -15.61 2.88 -4.51
CA TYR A 195 -16.17 3.31 -3.23
C TYR A 195 -15.42 4.50 -2.62
N ALA A 196 -14.10 4.44 -2.58
CA ALA A 196 -13.24 5.44 -1.96
C ALA A 196 -13.35 6.82 -2.62
N VAL A 197 -13.64 6.92 -3.91
CA VAL A 197 -13.75 8.19 -4.65
C VAL A 197 -15.20 8.62 -4.90
N ASN A 198 -16.09 7.70 -5.23
CA ASN A 198 -17.42 8.03 -5.74
C ASN A 198 -18.57 7.86 -4.74
N SER A 199 -18.38 7.08 -3.67
CA SER A 199 -19.42 6.91 -2.65
C SER A 199 -19.53 8.13 -1.74
N ASP A 200 -20.74 8.49 -1.32
CA ASP A 200 -20.98 9.49 -0.27
C ASP A 200 -20.88 8.90 1.14
N ALA A 201 -20.76 7.57 1.27
CA ALA A 201 -20.71 6.89 2.55
C ALA A 201 -19.43 7.12 3.39
N PRO A 202 -18.21 7.04 2.82
CA PRO A 202 -17.00 7.23 3.63
C PRO A 202 -16.71 8.72 3.87
N THR A 203 -16.13 9.00 5.03
CA THR A 203 -15.62 10.35 5.34
C THR A 203 -14.23 10.53 4.74
N ARG A 204 -14.04 11.62 3.97
CA ARG A 204 -12.73 12.01 3.43
C ARG A 204 -12.26 13.23 4.21
N LYS A 205 -11.23 13.05 5.03
CA LYS A 205 -10.67 14.11 5.89
C LYS A 205 -9.38 14.67 5.29
N PRO A 206 -9.07 15.97 5.49
CA PRO A 206 -7.71 16.45 5.26
C PRO A 206 -6.71 15.63 6.08
N PHE A 207 -5.52 15.43 5.53
CA PHE A 207 -4.42 14.79 6.25
C PHE A 207 -4.07 15.57 7.52
N ASP A 208 -4.14 14.91 8.67
CA ASP A 208 -3.70 15.43 9.96
C ASP A 208 -3.11 14.28 10.78
N ILE A 209 -1.87 14.44 11.25
CA ILE A 209 -1.10 13.35 11.88
C ILE A 209 -1.65 12.96 13.25
N LEU A 210 -2.18 13.91 14.02
CA LEU A 210 -2.79 13.65 15.32
C LEU A 210 -4.09 12.86 15.15
N ASP A 211 -4.91 13.25 14.18
CA ASP A 211 -6.14 12.54 13.82
C ASP A 211 -5.85 11.12 13.33
N ILE A 212 -4.86 10.95 12.45
CA ILE A 212 -4.41 9.64 11.98
C ILE A 212 -4.00 8.76 13.15
N PHE A 213 -3.18 9.26 14.07
CA PHE A 213 -2.76 8.49 15.26
C PHE A 213 -3.90 8.14 16.20
N ARG A 214 -5.06 8.79 16.11
CA ARG A 214 -6.23 8.53 16.96
C ARG A 214 -7.37 7.81 16.24
N THR A 215 -7.29 7.57 14.93
CA THR A 215 -8.39 6.98 14.15
C THR A 215 -8.29 5.45 14.12
N PRO A 216 -9.26 4.69 14.67
CA PRO A 216 -9.25 3.23 14.55
C PRO A 216 -9.56 2.80 13.11
N TYR A 217 -9.05 1.64 12.70
CA TYR A 217 -9.35 1.03 11.39
C TYR A 217 -9.60 -0.48 11.52
N ARG A 218 -10.18 -1.07 10.47
CA ARG A 218 -10.38 -2.51 10.30
C ARG A 218 -9.87 -2.93 8.94
N ILE A 219 -9.30 -4.13 8.88
CA ILE A 219 -8.66 -4.69 7.68
C ILE A 219 -9.62 -5.53 6.81
N ASP A 220 -10.79 -5.87 7.36
CA ASP A 220 -11.77 -6.80 6.78
C ASP A 220 -13.06 -6.12 6.30
N ILE A 221 -13.04 -4.80 6.14
CA ILE A 221 -14.13 -3.97 5.61
C ILE A 221 -13.55 -2.86 4.72
N PHE A 222 -14.37 -2.28 3.84
CA PHE A 222 -14.01 -1.00 3.19
C PHE A 222 -13.82 0.10 4.23
N GLN A 223 -12.86 0.99 4.00
CA GLN A 223 -12.54 2.02 4.99
C GLN A 223 -13.67 3.04 5.11
N THR A 224 -14.11 3.28 6.33
CA THR A 224 -15.12 4.31 6.62
C THR A 224 -14.54 5.72 6.66
N VAL A 225 -13.21 5.84 6.77
CA VAL A 225 -12.46 7.10 6.81
C VAL A 225 -11.24 6.98 5.89
N TYR A 226 -11.07 7.97 5.02
CA TYR A 226 -9.87 8.16 4.21
C TYR A 226 -9.23 9.51 4.55
N PHE A 227 -7.90 9.58 4.49
CA PHE A 227 -7.17 10.83 4.64
C PHE A 227 -6.66 11.32 3.29
N VAL A 228 -6.82 12.62 3.05
CA VAL A 228 -6.53 13.29 1.79
C VAL A 228 -5.31 14.18 1.97
N VAL A 229 -4.22 13.84 1.29
CA VAL A 229 -3.00 14.66 1.23
C VAL A 229 -3.13 15.70 0.13
N GLU A 230 -2.46 16.84 0.27
CA GLU A 230 -2.37 17.84 -0.80
C GLU A 230 -1.19 17.59 -1.73
N SER A 231 -0.15 16.92 -1.22
CA SER A 231 1.03 16.50 -1.99
C SER A 231 1.79 15.38 -1.29
N PHE A 232 2.71 14.72 -2.01
CA PHE A 232 3.60 13.74 -1.38
C PHE A 232 4.67 14.40 -0.49
N GLU A 233 4.99 15.68 -0.74
CA GLU A 233 5.84 16.45 0.17
C GLU A 233 5.20 16.58 1.55
N GLN A 234 3.87 16.69 1.65
CA GLN A 234 3.17 16.77 2.93
C GLN A 234 3.48 15.57 3.83
N ILE A 235 3.37 14.35 3.33
CA ILE A 235 3.67 13.14 4.10
C ILE A 235 5.18 12.97 4.35
N TYR A 236 6.02 13.42 3.42
CA TYR A 236 7.47 13.39 3.60
C TYR A 236 7.93 14.36 4.70
N GLU A 237 7.40 15.58 4.73
CA GLU A 237 7.71 16.57 5.78
C GLU A 237 7.31 16.08 7.17
N VAL A 238 6.22 15.31 7.28
CA VAL A 238 5.77 14.75 8.56
C VAL A 238 6.79 13.76 9.13
N VAL A 239 7.28 12.80 8.33
CA VAL A 239 8.22 11.77 8.82
C VAL A 239 9.64 12.30 9.07
N LYS A 240 9.94 13.54 8.67
CA LYS A 240 11.18 14.23 9.04
C LYS A 240 11.11 14.96 10.38
N GLN A 241 9.92 15.20 10.91
CA GLN A 241 9.72 15.87 12.19
C GLN A 241 9.92 14.91 13.37
N ASP A 242 10.13 15.45 14.56
CA ASP A 242 10.02 14.67 15.78
C ASP A 242 8.54 14.37 16.06
N LEU A 243 8.14 13.12 15.84
CA LEU A 243 6.75 12.69 16.04
C LEU A 243 6.44 12.31 17.50
N ILE A 244 7.44 12.19 18.38
CA ILE A 244 7.22 11.77 19.78
C ILE A 244 6.22 12.70 20.51
N PRO A 245 6.32 14.03 20.42
CA PRO A 245 5.36 14.92 21.09
C PRO A 245 3.91 14.68 20.67
N VAL A 246 3.64 14.54 19.37
CA VAL A 246 2.28 14.32 18.86
C VAL A 246 1.78 12.90 19.12
N MET A 247 2.68 11.91 19.14
CA MET A 247 2.36 10.55 19.57
C MET A 247 1.96 10.51 21.05
N ASP A 248 2.72 11.18 21.92
CA ASP A 248 2.39 11.25 23.35
C ASP A 248 1.07 12.01 23.58
N GLU A 249 0.79 13.05 22.79
CA GLU A 249 -0.49 13.75 22.80
C GLU A 249 -1.65 12.84 22.35
N ALA A 250 -1.48 12.09 21.26
CA ALA A 250 -2.46 11.12 20.80
C ALA A 250 -2.78 10.06 21.86
N GLN A 251 -1.77 9.59 22.61
CA GLN A 251 -1.99 8.67 23.73
C GLN A 251 -2.80 9.32 24.87
N LYS A 252 -2.49 10.56 25.23
CA LYS A 252 -3.20 11.31 26.29
C LYS A 252 -4.67 11.55 25.93
N LEU A 253 -4.95 11.91 24.68
CA LEU A 253 -6.30 12.20 24.20
C LEU A 253 -7.13 10.95 23.91
N GLY A 254 -6.49 9.78 23.82
CA GLY A 254 -7.13 8.51 23.52
C GLY A 254 -7.64 8.40 22.08
N MET A 255 -8.14 7.20 21.77
CA MET A 255 -8.69 6.83 20.47
C MET A 255 -10.03 7.52 20.19
N TYR A 256 -10.28 7.89 18.94
CA TYR A 256 -11.62 8.21 18.48
C TYR A 256 -12.53 6.98 18.54
N ALA A 257 -13.83 7.23 18.66
CA ALA A 257 -14.83 6.19 18.53
C ALA A 257 -14.77 5.57 17.12
N PRO A 258 -14.83 4.23 16.98
CA PRO A 258 -14.91 3.59 15.67
C PRO A 258 -16.14 4.04 14.90
N THR A 259 -15.95 4.32 13.61
CA THR A 259 -17.03 4.65 12.65
C THR A 259 -17.59 3.39 11.97
N PHE A 260 -17.29 2.21 12.50
CA PHE A 260 -17.71 0.91 12.01
C PHE A 260 -18.18 0.01 13.16
N PRO A 261 -19.07 -0.95 12.90
CA PRO A 261 -19.53 -1.88 13.93
C PRO A 261 -18.38 -2.77 14.43
N PRO A 262 -18.46 -3.26 15.68
CA PRO A 262 -17.51 -4.26 16.18
C PRO A 262 -17.54 -5.51 15.30
N LYS A 263 -16.45 -6.27 15.31
CA LYS A 263 -16.38 -7.55 14.60
C LYS A 263 -17.42 -8.51 15.19
N GLU A 264 -18.32 -9.01 14.35
CA GLU A 264 -19.24 -10.08 14.75
C GLU A 264 -18.43 -11.32 15.14
N LYS A 265 -18.80 -11.96 16.26
CA LYS A 265 -18.08 -13.09 16.84
C LYS A 265 -18.33 -14.38 16.08
#